data_AF-X1UZZ1-F1
#
_entry.id   AF-X1UZZ1-F1
#
_cell.length_a   1.000
_cell.length_b   1.000
_cell.length_c   1.000
_cell.angle_alpha   90.00
_cell.angle_beta   90.00
_cell.angle_gamma   90.00
#
_symmetry.space_group_name_H-M   'P 1'
#
loop_
_entity.id
_entity.type
_entity.pdbx_description
1 polymer ?
#
loop_
_entity_poly.entity_id
_entity_poly.type
_entity_poly.pdbx_seq_one_letter_code
_entity_poly.pdbx_strand_id
1 'polypeptide(L)'
;MKEVIFCNTLKDLQAAVQGMDDKVITYLVFTCDTHSGEIVNFAGAHPQRFRAAEESTVPHPEKSFQEKFVDFVAGVNRNNKSCFWWGLNFTNKNPITTRLCDRTAQFLQIVEQLRREDAGPLVVVSDDRVLLRQVRIYARGKPITIVDAILRGADLKEIVKRFTPLAVFAAFFRAVIFSIYARIYCRVKLS
;
A
#
# COMPACT_ATOMS: atom_id res chain seq x y z
N MET A 1 -8.47 15.63 15.00
CA MET A 1 -7.86 14.32 14.68
C MET A 1 -7.92 14.15 13.17
N LYS A 2 -6.79 13.88 12.51
CA LYS A 2 -6.74 13.76 11.03
C LYS A 2 -7.03 12.32 10.63
N GLU A 3 -7.77 12.14 9.54
CA GLU A 3 -8.19 10.83 9.06
C GLU A 3 -7.66 10.60 7.66
N VAL A 4 -7.10 9.42 7.42
CA VAL A 4 -6.58 9.01 6.11
C VAL A 4 -7.30 7.75 5.68
N ILE A 5 -8.01 7.83 4.55
CA ILE A 5 -8.81 6.75 4.00
C ILE A 5 -8.10 6.21 2.78
N PHE A 6 -7.64 4.97 2.84
CA PHE A 6 -7.10 4.30 1.66
C PHE A 6 -8.19 3.47 1.00
N CYS A 7 -8.45 3.71 -0.29
CA CYS A 7 -9.43 2.96 -1.06
C CYS A 7 -8.93 2.69 -2.47
N ASN A 8 -9.39 1.62 -3.09
CA ASN A 8 -9.12 1.31 -4.50
C ASN A 8 -10.39 1.07 -5.32
N THR A 9 -11.57 1.10 -4.69
CA THR A 9 -12.86 0.99 -5.40
C THR A 9 -13.83 2.10 -4.97
N LEU A 10 -14.77 2.42 -5.85
CA LEU A 10 -15.81 3.41 -5.56
C LEU A 10 -16.70 2.99 -4.38
N LYS A 11 -17.00 1.69 -4.24
CA LYS A 11 -17.82 1.17 -3.13
C LYS A 11 -17.14 1.42 -1.78
N ASP A 12 -15.83 1.21 -1.72
CA ASP A 12 -15.04 1.43 -0.51
C ASP A 12 -15.00 2.91 -0.13
N LEU A 13 -14.86 3.78 -1.13
CA LEU A 13 -14.94 5.23 -0.92
C LEU A 13 -16.33 5.62 -0.38
N GLN A 14 -17.41 5.18 -1.02
CA GLN A 14 -18.77 5.51 -0.57
C GLN A 14 -19.04 5.03 0.85
N ALA A 15 -18.63 3.81 1.19
CA ALA A 15 -18.78 3.26 2.53
C ALA A 15 -17.97 4.04 3.57
N ALA A 16 -16.74 4.43 3.25
CA ALA A 16 -15.89 5.21 4.15
C ALA A 16 -16.43 6.64 4.36
N VAL A 17 -17.07 7.21 3.34
CA VAL A 17 -17.52 8.60 3.34
C VAL A 17 -18.93 8.78 3.91
N GLN A 18 -19.75 7.72 4.00
CA GLN A 18 -21.14 7.74 4.50
C GLN A 18 -21.33 8.33 5.92
N GLY A 19 -20.26 8.51 6.71
CA GLY A 19 -20.32 9.16 8.04
C GLY A 19 -19.69 10.56 8.10
N MET A 20 -19.35 11.16 6.97
CA MET A 20 -18.55 12.39 6.89
C MET A 20 -19.28 13.55 6.22
N ASP A 21 -20.60 13.62 6.35
CA ASP A 21 -21.46 14.53 5.56
C ASP A 21 -21.12 16.03 5.69
N ASP A 22 -20.55 16.46 6.82
CA ASP A 22 -20.24 17.88 7.09
C ASP A 22 -18.79 18.30 6.77
N LYS A 23 -17.94 17.38 6.29
CA LYS A 23 -16.51 17.66 6.09
C LYS A 23 -16.14 17.71 4.61
N VAL A 24 -15.36 18.72 4.24
CA VAL A 24 -14.67 18.76 2.94
C VAL A 24 -13.56 17.71 2.95
N ILE A 25 -13.64 16.78 2.02
CA ILE A 25 -12.73 15.65 1.89
C ILE A 25 -11.72 15.97 0.80
N THR A 26 -10.45 15.95 1.17
CA THR A 26 -9.36 16.10 0.21
C THR A 26 -9.03 14.73 -0.36
N TYR A 27 -8.92 14.58 -1.69
CA TYR A 27 -8.53 13.29 -2.29
C TYR A 27 -7.27 13.37 -3.15
N LEU A 28 -6.45 12.32 -3.09
CA LEU A 28 -5.25 12.08 -3.90
C LEU A 28 -5.43 10.79 -4.70
N VAL A 29 -5.10 10.84 -6.00
CA VAL A 29 -5.19 9.67 -6.88
C VAL A 29 -3.81 9.31 -7.41
N PHE A 30 -3.35 8.09 -7.12
CA PHE A 30 -2.02 7.61 -7.50
C PHE A 30 -2.02 6.48 -8.52
N THR A 31 -3.18 5.84 -8.72
CA THR A 31 -3.39 4.80 -9.74
C THR A 31 -4.25 5.37 -10.86
N CYS A 32 -3.99 4.92 -12.09
CA CYS A 32 -4.78 5.26 -13.27
C CYS A 32 -5.35 3.96 -13.84
N ASP A 33 -6.28 3.37 -13.09
CA ASP A 33 -7.07 2.21 -13.50
C ASP A 33 -8.53 2.63 -13.76
N THR A 34 -9.32 1.71 -14.31
CA THR A 34 -10.74 1.98 -14.58
C THR A 34 -11.50 2.39 -13.32
N HIS A 35 -11.13 1.82 -12.16
CA HIS A 35 -11.73 2.11 -10.86
C HIS A 35 -11.34 3.49 -10.30
N SER A 36 -10.10 3.95 -10.50
CA SER A 36 -9.72 5.32 -10.15
C SER A 36 -10.50 6.34 -10.98
N GLY A 37 -10.79 6.04 -12.25
CA GLY A 37 -11.64 6.88 -13.10
C GLY A 37 -13.06 7.04 -12.55
N GLU A 38 -13.66 5.96 -12.07
CA GLU A 38 -14.98 5.99 -11.41
C GLU A 38 -14.97 6.86 -10.15
N ILE A 39 -13.91 6.77 -9.34
CA ILE A 39 -13.74 7.59 -8.13
C ILE A 39 -13.60 9.07 -8.49
N VAL A 40 -12.77 9.41 -9.47
CA VAL A 40 -12.59 10.79 -9.94
C VAL A 40 -13.90 11.36 -10.48
N ASN A 41 -14.64 10.59 -11.28
CA ASN A 41 -15.94 11.00 -11.80
C ASN A 41 -16.95 11.23 -10.67
N PHE A 42 -16.98 10.34 -9.67
CA PHE A 42 -17.85 10.48 -8.51
C PHE A 42 -17.50 11.72 -7.66
N ALA A 43 -16.21 11.97 -7.42
CA ALA A 43 -15.74 13.14 -6.71
C ALA A 43 -16.05 14.43 -7.48
N GLY A 44 -15.84 14.44 -8.80
CA GLY A 44 -16.17 15.55 -9.69
C GLY A 44 -17.66 15.88 -9.75
N ALA A 45 -18.53 14.88 -9.57
CA ALA A 45 -19.98 15.10 -9.46
C ALA A 45 -20.40 15.77 -8.13
N HIS A 46 -19.53 15.80 -7.11
CA HIS A 46 -19.82 16.34 -5.78
C HIS A 46 -18.74 17.33 -5.30
N PRO A 47 -18.52 18.45 -6.02
CA PRO A 47 -17.41 19.38 -5.76
C PRO A 47 -17.52 20.13 -4.41
N GLN A 48 -18.72 20.18 -3.83
CA GLN A 48 -18.97 20.75 -2.49
C GLN A 48 -18.37 19.88 -1.37
N ARG A 49 -18.27 18.57 -1.62
CA ARG A 49 -17.86 17.56 -0.63
C ARG A 49 -16.44 17.07 -0.86
N PHE A 50 -16.04 16.98 -2.13
CA PHE A 50 -14.71 16.53 -2.51
C PHE A 50 -13.92 17.67 -3.12
N ARG A 51 -12.78 17.94 -2.51
CA ARG A 51 -11.75 18.79 -3.07
C ARG A 51 -10.65 17.88 -3.56
N ALA A 52 -10.34 17.93 -4.86
CA ALA A 52 -9.07 17.37 -5.32
C ALA A 52 -7.98 18.05 -4.49
N ALA A 53 -7.10 17.27 -3.85
CA ALA A 53 -5.83 17.85 -3.45
C ALA A 53 -5.30 18.46 -4.74
N GLU A 54 -5.21 19.81 -4.78
CA GLU A 54 -4.82 20.55 -5.98
C GLU A 54 -3.81 19.70 -6.72
N GLU A 55 -4.17 19.37 -7.96
CA GLU A 55 -3.36 18.56 -8.83
C GLU A 55 -1.95 19.10 -8.67
N SER A 56 -1.13 18.35 -7.95
CA SER A 56 0.28 18.37 -8.20
C SER A 56 0.39 17.73 -9.59
N THR A 57 -0.06 18.41 -10.66
CA THR A 57 0.83 18.66 -11.80
C THR A 57 2.15 18.89 -11.13
N VAL A 58 3.04 17.89 -11.20
CA VAL A 58 4.36 17.84 -10.54
C VAL A 58 4.69 19.26 -10.13
N PRO A 59 4.53 19.63 -8.84
CA PRO A 59 4.44 21.03 -8.49
C PRO A 59 5.67 21.65 -9.13
N HIS A 60 5.57 22.82 -9.76
CA HIS A 60 6.78 23.64 -9.83
C HIS A 60 7.27 23.63 -8.39
N PRO A 61 8.34 22.88 -8.11
CA PRO A 61 8.52 22.40 -6.76
C PRO A 61 8.81 23.67 -6.02
N GLU A 62 7.98 23.97 -5.02
CA GLU A 62 8.48 24.81 -3.96
C GLU A 62 9.87 24.26 -3.66
N LYS A 63 10.91 25.10 -3.75
CA LYS A 63 12.30 24.68 -3.54
C LYS A 63 12.41 23.72 -2.35
N SER A 64 11.57 23.97 -1.33
CA SER A 64 11.33 23.13 -0.17
C SER A 64 11.09 21.63 -0.46
N PHE A 65 10.25 21.24 -1.42
CA PHE A 65 9.99 19.83 -1.72
C PHE A 65 11.16 19.19 -2.46
N GLN A 66 11.71 19.87 -3.46
CA GLN A 66 12.89 19.39 -4.20
C GLN A 66 14.08 19.18 -3.26
N GLU A 67 14.36 20.16 -2.41
CA GLU A 67 15.42 20.10 -1.40
C GLU A 67 15.16 18.96 -0.42
N LYS A 68 13.96 18.86 0.17
CA LYS A 68 13.59 17.76 1.09
C LYS A 68 13.69 16.39 0.42
N PHE A 69 13.31 16.28 -0.85
CA PHE A 69 13.38 15.05 -1.61
C PHE A 69 14.82 14.63 -1.91
N VAL A 70 15.65 15.57 -2.38
CA VAL A 70 17.09 15.36 -2.60
C VAL A 70 17.78 14.98 -1.30
N ASP A 71 17.51 15.69 -0.21
CA ASP A 71 18.07 15.40 1.12
C ASP A 71 17.66 14.03 1.62
N PHE A 72 16.39 13.65 1.42
CA PHE A 72 15.89 12.32 1.76
C PHE A 72 16.64 11.24 0.97
N VAL A 73 16.72 11.36 -0.35
CA VAL A 73 17.43 10.38 -1.21
C VAL A 73 18.92 10.32 -0.84
N ALA A 74 19.55 11.48 -0.60
CA ALA A 74 20.93 11.57 -0.13
C ALA A 74 21.12 10.91 1.24
N GLY A 75 20.17 11.06 2.17
CA GLY A 75 20.17 10.40 3.46
C GLY A 75 20.05 8.88 3.35
N VAL A 76 19.16 8.39 2.50
CA VAL A 76 18.99 6.95 2.22
C VAL A 76 20.28 6.36 1.63
N ASN A 77 20.87 7.02 0.63
CA ASN A 77 22.13 6.59 0.01
C ASN A 77 23.27 6.54 1.04
N ARG A 78 23.41 7.57 1.88
CA ARG A 78 24.41 7.61 2.97
C ARG A 78 24.22 6.45 3.95
N ASN A 79 22.99 6.19 4.37
CA ASN A 79 22.68 5.13 5.35
C ASN A 79 22.88 3.73 4.78
N ASN A 80 22.64 3.51 3.49
CA ASN A 80 22.83 2.22 2.85
C ASN A 80 24.30 1.86 2.57
N LYS A 81 25.25 2.79 2.79
CA LYS A 81 26.70 2.62 2.50
C LYS A 81 26.96 2.02 1.12
N SER A 82 26.06 2.25 0.17
CA SER A 82 26.14 1.62 -1.16
C SER A 82 27.03 2.48 -2.05
N CYS A 83 28.06 1.89 -2.65
CA CYS A 83 28.90 2.54 -3.66
C CYS A 83 28.13 2.80 -4.96
N PHE A 84 26.99 2.13 -5.15
CA PHE A 84 26.06 2.40 -6.23
C PHE A 84 25.08 3.45 -5.76
N TRP A 85 25.34 4.70 -6.13
CA TRP A 85 24.38 5.78 -5.95
C TRP A 85 23.07 5.33 -6.59
N TRP A 86 21.96 5.44 -5.84
CA TRP A 86 20.64 5.25 -6.40
C TRP A 86 20.36 6.45 -7.31
N GLY A 87 21.02 6.49 -8.47
CA GLY A 87 20.67 7.33 -9.59
C GLY A 87 19.24 6.96 -9.93
N LEU A 88 18.34 7.88 -9.67
CA LEU A 88 16.92 7.64 -9.67
C LEU A 88 16.49 7.05 -11.01
N ASN A 89 16.10 5.78 -11.01
CA ASN A 89 15.40 5.14 -12.12
C ASN A 89 13.95 5.68 -12.24
N PHE A 90 13.74 6.98 -12.06
CA PHE A 90 12.44 7.63 -12.24
C PHE A 90 11.91 7.52 -13.68
N THR A 91 12.81 7.37 -14.64
CA THR A 91 12.49 7.30 -16.07
C THR A 91 12.64 5.90 -16.65
N ASN A 92 12.95 4.90 -15.81
CA ASN A 92 13.33 3.60 -16.35
C ASN A 92 12.07 2.83 -16.75
N LYS A 93 11.90 2.62 -18.06
CA LYS A 93 10.84 1.81 -18.68
C LYS A 93 10.93 0.32 -18.30
N ASN A 94 11.85 -0.05 -17.42
CA ASN A 94 12.08 -1.43 -17.02
C ASN A 94 11.09 -1.83 -15.90
N PRO A 95 10.10 -2.70 -16.19
CA PRO A 95 9.10 -3.16 -15.23
C PRO A 95 9.69 -4.01 -14.09
N ILE A 96 10.98 -4.39 -14.18
CA ILE A 96 11.71 -5.15 -13.16
C ILE A 96 12.27 -4.22 -12.08
N THR A 97 12.39 -2.91 -12.35
CA THR A 97 12.87 -1.95 -11.35
C THR A 97 11.80 -1.63 -10.31
N THR A 98 12.22 -1.45 -9.06
CA THR A 98 11.31 -1.27 -7.93
C THR A 98 10.59 0.09 -8.05
N ARG A 99 9.27 0.12 -7.81
CA ARG A 99 8.45 1.36 -7.69
C ARG A 99 8.81 2.23 -6.48
N LEU A 100 10.03 2.10 -5.94
CA LEU A 100 10.43 2.74 -4.69
C LEU A 100 10.38 4.26 -4.82
N CYS A 101 10.90 4.80 -5.91
CA CYS A 101 11.00 6.25 -6.08
C CYS A 101 9.60 6.88 -6.19
N ASP A 102 8.70 6.27 -6.97
CA ASP A 102 7.29 6.66 -7.06
C ASP A 102 6.61 6.58 -5.70
N ARG A 103 6.77 5.46 -4.98
CA ARG A 103 6.21 5.29 -3.62
C ARG A 103 6.72 6.34 -2.65
N THR A 104 8.01 6.67 -2.71
CA THR A 104 8.60 7.71 -1.87
C THR A 104 7.99 9.07 -2.19
N ALA A 105 7.84 9.42 -3.47
CA ALA A 105 7.23 10.68 -3.87
C ALA A 105 5.76 10.76 -3.42
N GLN A 106 4.98 9.70 -3.68
CA GLN A 106 3.58 9.57 -3.23
C GLN A 106 3.47 9.66 -1.71
N PHE A 107 4.33 8.97 -0.98
CA PHE A 107 4.39 9.01 0.48
C PHE A 107 4.65 10.43 1.00
N LEU A 108 5.61 11.15 0.41
CA LEU A 108 5.91 12.53 0.80
C LEU A 108 4.75 13.48 0.50
N GLN A 109 4.04 13.29 -0.62
CA GLN A 109 2.83 14.07 -0.92
C GLN A 109 1.73 13.83 0.12
N ILE A 110 1.48 12.58 0.51
CA ILE A 110 0.53 12.25 1.59
C ILE A 110 0.96 12.95 2.89
N VAL A 111 2.23 12.85 3.26
CA VAL A 111 2.76 13.48 4.48
C VAL A 111 2.60 14.99 4.46
N GLU A 112 2.82 15.64 3.32
CA GLU A 112 2.68 17.09 3.18
C GLU A 112 1.23 17.53 3.31
N GLN A 113 0.28 16.81 2.70
CA GLN A 113 -1.15 17.05 2.91
C GLN A 113 -1.55 16.85 4.37
N LEU A 114 -0.99 15.85 5.05
CA LEU A 114 -1.24 15.61 6.47
C LEU A 114 -0.61 16.66 7.40
N ARG A 115 0.35 17.46 6.93
CA ARG A 115 0.95 18.54 7.73
C ARG A 115 0.12 19.82 7.73
N ARG A 116 -0.60 20.13 6.65
CA ARG A 116 -1.44 21.33 6.53
C ARG A 116 -2.45 21.42 7.68
N GLU A 117 -2.51 22.55 8.38
CA GLU A 117 -3.33 22.71 9.60
C GLU A 117 -4.83 22.55 9.31
N ASP A 118 -5.29 23.04 8.14
CA ASP A 118 -6.69 22.92 7.67
C ASP A 118 -7.01 21.58 6.97
N ALA A 119 -6.15 20.57 7.13
CA ALA A 119 -6.37 19.27 6.49
C ALA A 119 -7.56 18.54 7.13
N GLY A 120 -8.68 18.54 6.41
CA GLY A 120 -9.80 17.63 6.61
C GLY A 120 -9.44 16.17 6.35
N PRO A 121 -10.42 15.25 6.27
CA PRO A 121 -10.18 13.86 5.91
C PRO A 121 -9.45 13.77 4.57
N LEU A 122 -8.39 12.96 4.51
CA LEU A 122 -7.61 12.71 3.31
C LEU A 122 -7.93 11.34 2.73
N VAL A 123 -8.54 11.29 1.55
CA VAL A 123 -8.73 10.07 0.77
C VAL A 123 -7.52 9.85 -0.12
N VAL A 124 -6.93 8.66 -0.05
CA VAL A 124 -5.84 8.22 -0.91
C VAL A 124 -6.34 7.06 -1.75
N VAL A 125 -6.47 7.29 -3.05
CA VAL A 125 -6.84 6.29 -4.04
C VAL A 125 -5.58 5.60 -4.56
N SER A 126 -5.33 4.39 -4.07
CA SER A 126 -4.16 3.59 -4.46
C SER A 126 -4.39 2.11 -4.18
N ASP A 127 -3.84 1.25 -5.03
CA ASP A 127 -3.74 -0.19 -4.83
C ASP A 127 -2.44 -0.61 -4.11
N ASP A 128 -1.53 0.34 -3.86
CA ASP A 128 -0.19 0.04 -3.37
C ASP A 128 -0.16 -0.20 -1.85
N ARG A 129 -0.17 -1.49 -1.49
CA ARG A 129 -0.08 -1.94 -0.09
C ARG A 129 1.21 -1.52 0.62
N VAL A 130 2.30 -1.32 -0.11
CA VAL A 130 3.58 -0.87 0.48
C VAL A 130 3.46 0.59 0.89
N LEU A 131 2.84 1.42 0.05
CA LEU A 131 2.53 2.82 0.37
C LEU A 131 1.63 2.92 1.62
N LEU A 132 0.54 2.14 1.67
CA LEU A 132 -0.33 2.07 2.85
C LEU A 132 0.47 1.68 4.11
N ARG A 133 1.36 0.67 4.02
CA ARG A 133 2.19 0.25 5.15
C ARG A 133 3.14 1.37 5.61
N GLN A 134 3.74 2.11 4.68
CA GLN A 134 4.61 3.25 5.00
C GLN A 134 3.83 4.35 5.73
N VAL A 135 2.63 4.68 5.26
CA VAL A 135 1.75 5.67 5.93
C VAL A 135 1.31 5.19 7.32
N ARG A 136 1.01 3.90 7.48
CA ARG A 136 0.76 3.30 8.80
C ARG A 136 1.91 3.45 9.76
N ILE A 137 3.14 3.18 9.31
CA ILE A 137 4.34 3.36 10.14
C ILE A 137 4.49 4.83 10.53
N TYR A 138 4.28 5.76 9.60
CA TYR A 138 4.35 7.19 9.86
C TYR A 138 3.29 7.69 10.86
N ALA A 139 2.08 7.13 10.80
CA ALA A 139 0.99 7.49 11.71
C ALA A 139 1.18 6.94 13.14
N ARG A 140 2.07 5.96 13.34
CA ARG A 140 2.36 5.46 14.70
C ARG A 140 2.91 6.58 15.57
N GLY A 141 2.24 6.82 16.69
CA GLY A 141 2.60 7.89 17.62
C GLY A 141 2.11 9.29 17.21
N LYS A 142 1.23 9.40 16.20
CA LYS A 142 0.59 10.66 15.79
C LYS A 142 -0.92 10.58 15.97
N PRO A 143 -1.62 11.73 16.12
CA PRO A 143 -3.09 11.76 16.20
C PRO A 143 -3.74 11.62 14.81
N ILE A 144 -3.35 10.58 14.08
CA ILE A 144 -3.79 10.26 12.71
C ILE A 144 -4.47 8.89 12.71
N THR A 145 -5.72 8.84 12.30
CA THR A 145 -6.49 7.59 12.14
C THR A 145 -6.39 7.14 10.69
N ILE A 146 -6.05 5.87 10.46
CA ILE A 146 -6.00 5.29 9.11
C ILE A 146 -7.16 4.32 8.95
N VAL A 147 -8.05 4.62 8.01
CA VAL A 147 -9.11 3.73 7.55
C VAL A 147 -8.60 3.01 6.32
N ASP A 148 -8.38 1.70 6.47
CA ASP A 148 -7.97 0.84 5.37
C ASP A 148 -9.20 0.20 4.74
N ALA A 149 -9.64 0.78 3.63
CA ALA A 149 -10.72 0.28 2.80
C ALA A 149 -10.20 -0.42 1.54
N ILE A 150 -8.89 -0.69 1.43
CA ILE A 150 -8.34 -1.55 0.36
C ILE A 150 -8.73 -3.00 0.68
N LEU A 151 -9.94 -3.39 0.29
CA LEU A 151 -10.54 -4.67 0.65
C LEU A 151 -9.69 -5.88 0.20
N ARG A 152 -9.26 -6.67 1.20
CA ARG A 152 -9.58 -8.10 1.45
C ARG A 152 -9.34 -9.17 0.38
N GLY A 153 -8.89 -8.86 -0.84
CA GLY A 153 -8.71 -9.85 -1.90
C GLY A 153 -7.40 -10.65 -1.86
N ALA A 154 -6.29 -10.04 -1.42
CA ALA A 154 -4.96 -10.67 -1.55
C ALA A 154 -4.47 -11.45 -0.31
N ASP A 155 -5.24 -11.46 0.78
CA ASP A 155 -4.89 -12.27 1.96
C ASP A 155 -5.00 -13.76 1.66
N LEU A 156 -5.82 -14.20 0.70
CA LEU A 156 -5.87 -15.62 0.34
C LEU A 156 -4.51 -16.14 -0.15
N LYS A 157 -3.75 -15.33 -0.91
CA LYS A 157 -2.44 -15.74 -1.43
C LYS A 157 -1.37 -15.75 -0.33
N GLU A 158 -1.43 -14.82 0.63
CA GLU A 158 -0.55 -14.81 1.80
C GLU A 158 -0.92 -15.92 2.81
N ILE A 159 -2.20 -16.18 3.01
CA ILE A 159 -2.75 -17.29 3.81
C ILE A 159 -2.32 -18.61 3.18
N VAL A 160 -2.54 -18.81 1.87
CA VAL A 160 -2.08 -20.01 1.15
C VAL A 160 -0.57 -20.16 1.29
N LYS A 161 0.22 -19.10 1.10
CA LYS A 161 1.68 -19.15 1.32
C LYS A 161 2.05 -19.55 2.74
N ARG A 162 1.33 -19.06 3.74
CA ARG A 162 1.54 -19.37 5.17
C ARG A 162 1.14 -20.80 5.53
N PHE A 163 0.18 -21.40 4.81
CA PHE A 163 -0.29 -22.77 5.02
C PHE A 163 0.33 -23.81 4.06
N THR A 164 1.02 -23.41 2.99
CA THR A 164 1.78 -24.33 2.11
C THR A 164 2.75 -25.25 2.85
N PRO A 165 3.49 -24.78 3.89
CA PRO A 165 4.37 -25.65 4.66
C PRO A 165 3.61 -26.81 5.33
N LEU A 166 2.36 -26.60 5.79
CA LEU A 166 1.56 -27.64 6.43
C LEU A 166 1.22 -28.79 5.46
N ALA A 167 0.99 -28.48 4.19
CA ALA A 167 0.73 -29.51 3.17
C ALA A 167 1.94 -30.43 2.97
N VAL A 168 3.16 -29.87 3.02
CA VAL A 168 4.41 -30.62 2.93
C VAL A 168 4.59 -31.51 4.16
N PHE A 169 4.33 -30.99 5.37
CA PHE A 169 4.38 -31.79 6.59
C PHE A 169 3.34 -32.92 6.58
N ALA A 170 2.11 -32.65 6.16
CA ALA A 170 1.05 -33.66 6.06
C ALA A 170 1.42 -34.79 5.07
N ALA A 171 2.01 -34.45 3.93
CA ALA A 171 2.49 -35.44 2.96
C ALA A 171 3.64 -36.29 3.54
N PHE A 172 4.58 -35.67 4.26
CA PHE A 172 5.67 -36.36 4.95
C PHE A 172 5.15 -37.36 5.99
N PHE A 173 4.25 -36.93 6.88
CA PHE A 173 3.65 -37.81 7.88
C PHE A 173 2.86 -38.96 7.25
N ARG A 174 2.13 -38.71 6.16
CA ARG A 174 1.40 -39.75 5.44
C ARG A 174 2.37 -40.79 4.86
N ALA A 175 3.49 -40.36 4.27
CA ALA A 175 4.52 -41.26 3.76
C ALA A 175 5.19 -42.10 4.88
N VAL A 176 5.45 -41.49 6.03
CA VAL A 176 5.99 -42.19 7.21
C VAL A 176 5.01 -43.26 7.71
N ILE A 177 3.73 -42.93 7.84
CA ILE A 177 2.69 -43.88 8.25
C ILE A 177 2.58 -45.04 7.27
N PHE A 178 2.54 -44.76 5.95
CA PHE A 178 2.53 -45.82 4.93
C PHE A 178 3.76 -46.73 5.00
N SER A 179 4.94 -46.17 5.25
CA SER A 179 6.18 -46.94 5.42
C SER A 179 6.12 -47.86 6.65
N ILE A 180 5.55 -47.38 7.76
CA ILE A 180 5.34 -48.18 8.98
C ILE A 180 4.36 -49.32 8.70
N TYR A 181 3.21 -49.03 8.09
CA TYR A 181 2.22 -50.06 7.73
C TYR A 181 2.80 -51.10 6.76
N ALA A 182 3.55 -50.67 5.75
CA ALA A 182 4.21 -51.58 4.81
C ALA A 182 5.21 -52.50 5.52
N ARG A 183 6.00 -51.98 6.46
CA ARG A 183 6.93 -52.78 7.26
C ARG A 183 6.23 -53.80 8.16
N ILE A 184 5.13 -53.40 8.81
CA ILE A 184 4.33 -54.31 9.64
C ILE A 184 3.71 -55.42 8.77
N TYR A 185 3.12 -55.05 7.64
CA TYR A 185 2.46 -55.99 6.72
C TYR A 185 3.47 -57.00 6.11
N CYS A 186 4.65 -56.54 5.72
CA CYS A 186 5.71 -57.43 5.24
C CYS A 186 6.23 -58.37 6.35
N ARG A 187 6.32 -57.92 7.61
CA ARG A 187 6.71 -58.80 8.73
C ARG A 187 5.67 -59.89 9.02
N VAL A 188 4.39 -59.56 8.96
CA VAL A 188 3.30 -60.52 9.25
C VAL A 188 3.16 -61.56 8.13
N LYS A 189 3.49 -61.23 6.88
CA LYS A 189 3.37 -62.13 5.73
C LYS A 189 4.57 -63.08 5.54
N LEU A 190 5.69 -62.82 6.24
CA LEU A 190 6.92 -63.62 6.21
C LEU A 190 7.07 -64.54 7.44
N SER A 191 6.07 -64.57 8.33
CA SER A 191 5.99 -65.46 9.49
C SER A 191 4.82 -66.42 9.33
#